data_AF-A0A291G9T3-F1
#
_entry.id   AF-A0A291G9T3-F1
#
_cell.length_a   1.000
_cell.length_b   1.000
_cell.length_c   1.000
_cell.angle_alpha   90.00
_cell.angle_beta   90.00
_cell.angle_gamma   90.00
#
_symmetry.space_group_name_H-M   'P 1'
#
loop_
_entity.id
_entity.type
_entity.pdbx_description
1 polymer ?
#
loop_
_entity_poly.entity_id
_entity_poly.type
_entity_poly.pdbx_seq_one_letter_code
_entity_poly.pdbx_strand_id
1 'polypeptide(L)'
;MTLTLAGMAEEVLRTADGREKTALSHRYAAMWRESRAAGAPIPLGTAYPPMQPARPAKPELLAPRDVPKRKPGSPEGRKAILHAIAHIELNAVDLHWDIVARFTDIDMPPGFYDDWVKSADEESKHFNLVCDRLEAMGSFYGDLPAHAGMWRAAEDTAEDIMSRLAVVPMVLEARGLDVTPGMIKIFQNAKDPETVAALEVIYAEEVGHVAYGAKWFNFLCGRQGLDPKDEFHGLIRRYFPGGTKPPFNDEKRAEAGLPPDFYWPLADELPPAWS
;
A
#
# COMPACT_ATOMS: atom_id res chain seq x y z
N MET A 1 -30.07 7.96 -2.80
CA MET A 1 -29.38 7.55 -1.56
C MET A 1 -28.36 8.61 -1.24
N THR A 2 -28.16 8.96 0.04
CA THR A 2 -27.11 9.90 0.44
C THR A 2 -25.74 9.26 0.17
N LEU A 3 -24.83 9.98 -0.48
CA LEU A 3 -23.46 9.51 -0.71
C LEU A 3 -22.72 9.44 0.64
N THR A 4 -22.07 8.32 0.92
CA THR A 4 -21.32 8.07 2.16
C THR A 4 -19.88 7.73 1.82
N LEU A 5 -18.94 7.95 2.76
CA LEU A 5 -17.54 7.62 2.53
C LEU A 5 -17.34 6.11 2.31
N ALA A 6 -18.05 5.27 3.06
CA ALA A 6 -18.03 3.82 2.88
C ALA A 6 -18.56 3.43 1.49
N GLY A 7 -19.62 4.07 1.01
CA GLY A 7 -20.17 3.85 -0.33
C GLY A 7 -19.21 4.27 -1.45
N MET A 8 -18.50 5.39 -1.27
CA MET A 8 -17.42 5.83 -2.18
C MET A 8 -16.33 4.77 -2.27
N ALA A 9 -15.87 4.28 -1.12
CA ALA A 9 -14.85 3.26 -1.02
C ALA A 9 -15.26 1.95 -1.73
N GLU A 10 -16.50 1.50 -1.51
CA GLU A 10 -17.05 0.33 -2.18
C GLU A 10 -17.13 0.50 -3.71
N GLU A 11 -17.50 1.68 -4.21
CA GLU A 11 -17.54 1.94 -5.65
C GLU A 11 -16.13 1.87 -6.29
N VAL A 12 -15.10 2.39 -5.60
CA VAL A 12 -13.70 2.23 -6.04
C VAL A 12 -13.29 0.76 -6.07
N LEU A 13 -13.58 0.01 -5.01
CA LEU A 13 -13.26 -1.42 -4.91
C LEU A 13 -14.00 -2.27 -5.95
N ARG A 14 -15.14 -1.81 -6.47
CA ARG A 14 -15.90 -2.48 -7.54
C ARG A 14 -15.51 -2.05 -8.95
N THR A 15 -14.66 -1.04 -9.10
CA THR A 15 -14.19 -0.58 -10.41
C THR A 15 -13.02 -1.46 -10.88
N ALA A 16 -13.13 -2.09 -12.05
CA ALA A 16 -12.14 -3.07 -12.51
C ALA A 16 -10.92 -2.44 -13.18
N ASP A 17 -11.12 -1.49 -14.09
CA ASP A 17 -10.04 -0.86 -14.85
C ASP A 17 -9.18 0.02 -13.93
N GLY A 18 -7.85 -0.06 -14.08
CA GLY A 18 -6.92 0.64 -13.20
C GLY A 18 -6.96 2.16 -13.35
N ARG A 19 -7.06 2.68 -14.58
CA ARG A 19 -7.12 4.13 -14.83
C ARG A 19 -8.48 4.68 -14.39
N GLU A 20 -9.57 3.97 -14.67
CA GLU A 20 -10.91 4.35 -14.20
C GLU A 20 -11.00 4.33 -12.66
N LYS A 21 -10.45 3.28 -12.01
CA LYS A 21 -10.40 3.15 -10.54
C LYS A 21 -9.66 4.32 -9.91
N THR A 22 -8.48 4.64 -10.42
CA THR A 22 -7.65 5.73 -9.88
C THR A 22 -8.25 7.12 -10.15
N ALA A 23 -8.91 7.33 -11.29
CA ALA A 23 -9.67 8.55 -11.55
C ALA A 23 -10.88 8.71 -10.60
N LEU A 24 -11.55 7.61 -10.26
CA LEU A 24 -12.64 7.61 -9.29
C LEU A 24 -12.12 7.88 -7.87
N SER A 25 -11.05 7.19 -7.46
CA SER A 25 -10.36 7.39 -6.19
C SER A 25 -9.97 8.87 -5.99
N HIS A 26 -9.31 9.48 -6.98
CA HIS A 26 -8.89 10.88 -6.93
C HIS A 26 -10.06 11.85 -6.72
N ARG A 27 -11.16 11.62 -7.47
CA ARG A 27 -12.38 12.41 -7.35
C ARG A 27 -13.00 12.31 -5.95
N TYR A 28 -13.10 11.11 -5.38
CA TYR A 28 -13.64 10.94 -4.04
C TYR A 28 -12.73 11.49 -2.95
N ALA A 29 -11.42 11.37 -3.10
CA ALA A 29 -10.48 12.02 -2.20
C ALA A 29 -10.63 13.55 -2.21
N ALA A 30 -10.80 14.16 -3.38
CA ALA A 30 -11.10 15.59 -3.50
C ALA A 30 -12.43 15.95 -2.81
N MET A 31 -13.52 15.22 -3.09
CA MET A 31 -14.82 15.44 -2.46
C MET A 31 -14.77 15.31 -0.94
N TRP A 32 -14.07 14.30 -0.41
CA TRP A 32 -13.86 14.13 1.02
C TRP A 32 -13.14 15.34 1.62
N ARG A 33 -11.98 15.72 1.08
CA ARG A 33 -11.20 16.87 1.54
C ARG A 33 -12.00 18.17 1.53
N GLU A 34 -12.76 18.41 0.46
CA GLU A 34 -13.63 19.59 0.34
C GLU A 34 -14.74 19.59 1.40
N SER A 35 -15.39 18.44 1.63
CA SER A 35 -16.44 18.33 2.66
C SER A 35 -15.90 18.56 4.07
N ARG A 36 -14.67 18.08 4.35
CA ARG A 36 -13.96 18.27 5.62
C ARG A 36 -13.60 19.74 5.82
N ALA A 37 -13.04 20.39 4.80
CA ALA A 37 -12.69 21.81 4.84
C ALA A 37 -13.91 22.73 4.98
N ALA A 38 -15.05 22.36 4.42
CA ALA A 38 -16.31 23.10 4.53
C ALA A 38 -17.02 22.93 5.89
N GLY A 39 -16.52 22.07 6.79
CA GLY A 39 -17.17 21.78 8.07
C GLY A 39 -18.47 20.97 7.94
N ALA A 40 -18.74 20.39 6.78
CA ALA A 40 -19.90 19.57 6.49
C ALA A 40 -19.44 18.21 5.92
N PRO A 41 -18.77 17.38 6.75
CA PRO A 41 -18.16 16.15 6.27
C PRO A 41 -19.21 15.20 5.71
N ILE A 42 -18.85 14.53 4.61
CA ILE A 42 -19.64 13.41 4.10
C ILE A 42 -19.83 12.39 5.24
N PRO A 43 -21.04 11.85 5.45
CA PRO A 43 -21.26 10.84 6.49
C PRO A 43 -20.47 9.56 6.17
N LEU A 44 -19.95 8.90 7.22
CA LEU A 44 -19.19 7.65 7.06
C LEU A 44 -20.03 6.57 6.37
N GLY A 45 -21.24 6.33 6.87
CA GLY A 45 -22.15 5.29 6.36
C GLY A 45 -21.67 3.87 6.64
N THR A 46 -22.26 2.92 5.95
CA THR A 46 -21.91 1.49 5.97
C THR A 46 -21.91 0.98 4.55
N ALA A 47 -20.98 0.08 4.24
CA ALA A 47 -20.83 -0.54 2.94
C ALA A 47 -20.56 -2.03 3.08
N TYR A 48 -20.66 -2.76 1.97
CA TYR A 48 -20.36 -4.19 1.91
C TYR A 48 -19.29 -4.42 0.85
N PRO A 49 -18.04 -3.98 1.11
CA PRO A 49 -16.96 -4.13 0.14
C PRO A 49 -16.80 -5.60 -0.25
N PRO A 50 -16.53 -5.91 -1.53
CA PRO A 50 -16.28 -7.29 -1.93
C PRO A 50 -15.06 -7.84 -1.18
N MET A 51 -14.99 -9.17 -0.99
CA MET A 51 -13.80 -9.77 -0.35
C MET A 51 -12.55 -9.52 -1.19
N GLN A 52 -12.69 -9.56 -2.52
CA GLN A 52 -11.64 -9.17 -3.47
C GLN A 52 -12.10 -7.97 -4.29
N PRO A 53 -11.26 -6.94 -4.46
CA PRO A 53 -11.58 -5.83 -5.33
C PRO A 53 -11.72 -6.31 -6.78
N ALA A 54 -12.52 -5.59 -7.57
CA ALA A 54 -12.59 -5.81 -8.99
C ALA A 54 -11.21 -5.56 -9.63
N ARG A 55 -10.86 -6.41 -10.60
CA ARG A 55 -9.60 -6.39 -11.33
C ARG A 55 -9.88 -6.40 -12.84
N PRO A 56 -8.98 -5.82 -13.66
CA PRO A 56 -9.06 -5.98 -15.11
C PRO A 56 -8.75 -7.43 -15.50
N ALA A 57 -9.10 -7.81 -16.74
CA ALA A 57 -8.84 -9.16 -17.25
C ALA A 57 -7.33 -9.52 -17.34
N LYS A 58 -6.46 -8.51 -17.33
CA LYS A 58 -5.00 -8.63 -17.28
C LYS A 58 -4.47 -7.75 -16.13
N PRO A 59 -3.28 -8.05 -15.56
CA PRO A 59 -2.33 -9.12 -15.90
C PRO A 59 -2.81 -10.53 -15.54
N GLU A 60 -2.24 -11.55 -16.18
CA GLU A 60 -2.33 -12.94 -15.70
C GLU A 60 -1.67 -13.04 -14.32
N LEU A 61 -2.36 -13.66 -13.35
CA LEU A 61 -1.86 -13.81 -11.99
C LEU A 61 -1.23 -15.19 -11.81
N LEU A 62 0.08 -15.22 -11.63
CA LEU A 62 0.87 -16.44 -11.44
C LEU A 62 1.22 -16.65 -9.97
N ALA A 63 1.49 -17.91 -9.60
CA ALA A 63 2.10 -18.18 -8.30
C ALA A 63 3.50 -17.55 -8.23
N PRO A 64 3.99 -17.12 -7.05
CA PRO A 64 5.28 -16.42 -6.94
C PRO A 64 6.48 -17.14 -7.57
N ARG A 65 6.50 -18.48 -7.56
CA ARG A 65 7.56 -19.30 -8.17
C ARG A 65 7.53 -19.32 -9.70
N ASP A 66 6.39 -19.00 -10.30
CA ASP A 66 6.14 -19.08 -11.73
C ASP A 66 6.27 -17.70 -12.41
N VAL A 67 6.42 -16.63 -11.62
CA VAL A 67 6.70 -15.28 -12.14
C VAL A 67 8.13 -15.26 -12.73
N PRO A 68 8.31 -14.85 -14.00
CA PRO A 68 9.64 -14.79 -14.62
C PRO A 68 10.63 -13.92 -13.84
N LYS A 69 11.88 -14.39 -13.72
CA LYS A 69 12.95 -13.61 -13.09
C LYS A 69 13.25 -12.35 -13.89
N ARG A 70 13.23 -11.20 -13.19
CA ARG A 70 13.58 -9.90 -13.76
C ARG A 70 15.09 -9.80 -13.96
N LYS A 71 15.53 -9.26 -15.09
CA LYS A 71 16.95 -8.98 -15.38
C LYS A 71 17.16 -7.46 -15.46
N PRO A 72 17.44 -6.77 -14.32
CA PRO A 72 17.38 -5.30 -14.25
C PRO A 72 18.29 -4.55 -15.25
N GLY A 73 19.35 -5.21 -15.75
CA GLY A 73 20.27 -4.62 -16.73
C GLY A 73 19.68 -4.44 -18.13
N SER A 74 18.63 -5.19 -18.51
CA SER A 74 18.04 -5.10 -19.85
C SER A 74 16.82 -4.16 -19.89
N PRO A 75 16.48 -3.58 -21.05
CA PRO A 75 15.25 -2.81 -21.22
C PRO A 75 13.99 -3.58 -20.80
N GLU A 76 13.89 -4.86 -21.16
CA GLU A 76 12.75 -5.74 -20.84
C GLU A 76 12.66 -5.99 -19.34
N GLY A 77 13.80 -6.20 -18.67
CA GLY A 77 13.82 -6.37 -17.22
C GLY A 77 13.41 -5.11 -16.47
N ARG A 78 13.73 -3.92 -17.01
CA ARG A 78 13.26 -2.63 -16.46
C ARG A 78 11.75 -2.45 -16.64
N LYS A 79 11.19 -2.81 -17.80
CA LYS A 79 9.73 -2.85 -18.01
C LYS A 79 9.05 -3.79 -17.00
N ALA A 80 9.62 -4.97 -16.77
CA ALA A 80 9.10 -5.93 -15.80
C ALA A 80 9.15 -5.43 -14.35
N ILE A 81 10.12 -4.57 -14.00
CA ILE A 81 10.15 -3.91 -12.70
C ILE A 81 9.01 -2.90 -12.60
N LEU A 82 8.85 -1.99 -13.57
CA LEU A 82 7.77 -1.00 -13.53
C LEU A 82 6.38 -1.65 -13.57
N HIS A 83 6.18 -2.70 -14.37
CA HIS A 83 4.91 -3.43 -14.40
C HIS A 83 4.57 -4.03 -13.04
N ALA A 84 5.57 -4.59 -12.35
CA ALA A 84 5.37 -5.09 -11.01
C ALA A 84 5.04 -3.97 -10.01
N ILE A 85 5.69 -2.81 -10.11
CA ILE A 85 5.37 -1.65 -9.27
C ILE A 85 3.93 -1.20 -9.54
N ALA A 86 3.51 -1.01 -10.80
CA ALA A 86 2.12 -0.69 -11.12
C ALA A 86 1.12 -1.71 -10.54
N HIS A 87 1.48 -2.99 -10.49
CA HIS A 87 0.64 -3.99 -9.81
C HIS A 87 0.56 -3.78 -8.29
N ILE A 88 1.68 -3.40 -7.64
CA ILE A 88 1.73 -3.02 -6.22
C ILE A 88 0.82 -1.81 -6.00
N GLU A 89 1.05 -0.71 -6.73
CA GLU A 89 0.31 0.55 -6.55
C GLU A 89 -1.21 0.35 -6.70
N LEU A 90 -1.64 -0.44 -7.69
CA LEU A 90 -3.06 -0.70 -7.87
C LEU A 90 -3.65 -1.53 -6.72
N ASN A 91 -2.88 -2.43 -6.11
CA ASN A 91 -3.30 -3.11 -4.90
C ASN A 91 -3.34 -2.14 -3.70
N ALA A 92 -2.39 -1.20 -3.59
CA ALA A 92 -2.35 -0.22 -2.51
C ALA A 92 -3.55 0.73 -2.54
N VAL A 93 -3.98 1.19 -3.73
CA VAL A 93 -5.26 1.92 -3.90
C VAL A 93 -6.43 1.13 -3.29
N ASP A 94 -6.52 -0.17 -3.59
CA ASP A 94 -7.57 -1.03 -3.05
C ASP A 94 -7.44 -1.21 -1.54
N LEU A 95 -6.23 -1.43 -1.01
CA LEU A 95 -5.98 -1.64 0.41
C LEU A 95 -6.40 -0.42 1.25
N HIS A 96 -6.10 0.77 0.76
CA HIS A 96 -6.43 2.04 1.43
C HIS A 96 -7.92 2.38 1.37
N TRP A 97 -8.64 2.02 0.30
CA TRP A 97 -10.10 2.14 0.31
C TRP A 97 -10.78 1.02 1.10
N ASP A 98 -10.20 -0.18 1.13
CA ASP A 98 -10.75 -1.32 1.86
C ASP A 98 -10.78 -1.08 3.36
N ILE A 99 -9.72 -0.54 3.94
CA ILE A 99 -9.70 -0.22 5.38
C ILE A 99 -10.75 0.84 5.75
N VAL A 100 -11.06 1.78 4.84
CA VAL A 100 -12.12 2.79 5.01
C VAL A 100 -13.51 2.16 4.97
N ALA A 101 -13.75 1.24 4.03
CA ALA A 101 -15.06 0.60 3.86
C ALA A 101 -15.37 -0.46 4.92
N ARG A 102 -14.34 -1.22 5.32
CA ARG A 102 -14.50 -2.49 6.05
C ARG A 102 -14.69 -2.33 7.55
N PHE A 103 -14.07 -1.30 8.14
CA PHE A 103 -14.04 -1.11 9.60
C PHE A 103 -14.87 0.10 10.04
N THR A 104 -16.01 0.34 9.39
CA THR A 104 -16.90 1.48 9.68
C THR A 104 -17.69 1.33 10.98
N ASP A 105 -17.76 0.11 11.52
CA ASP A 105 -18.36 -0.23 12.80
C ASP A 105 -17.44 0.02 14.00
N ILE A 106 -16.14 0.24 13.76
CA ILE A 106 -15.16 0.59 14.79
C ILE A 106 -15.14 2.11 14.95
N ASP A 107 -15.37 2.57 16.17
CA ASP A 107 -15.36 3.99 16.52
C ASP A 107 -13.95 4.59 16.38
N MET A 108 -13.66 5.18 15.22
CA MET A 108 -12.39 5.83 14.90
C MET A 108 -12.58 7.33 14.74
N PRO A 109 -11.61 8.16 15.19
CA PRO A 109 -11.69 9.60 14.99
C PRO A 109 -11.61 9.95 13.49
N PRO A 110 -12.17 11.10 13.07
CA PRO A 110 -12.20 11.49 11.65
C PRO A 110 -10.83 11.49 10.95
N GLY A 111 -9.76 11.78 11.70
CA GLY A 111 -8.39 11.77 11.18
C GLY A 111 -7.96 10.40 10.62
N PHE A 112 -8.57 9.30 11.07
CA PHE A 112 -8.30 7.96 10.53
C PHE A 112 -8.68 7.88 9.05
N TYR A 113 -9.88 8.38 8.74
CA TYR A 113 -10.38 8.41 7.38
C TYR A 113 -9.64 9.46 6.54
N ASP A 114 -9.29 10.60 7.13
CA ASP A 114 -8.49 11.63 6.46
C ASP A 114 -7.14 11.06 5.94
N ASP A 115 -6.45 10.27 6.78
CA ASP A 115 -5.16 9.65 6.43
C ASP A 115 -5.32 8.59 5.32
N TRP A 116 -6.27 7.66 5.42
CA TRP A 116 -6.43 6.58 4.43
C TRP A 116 -6.99 7.06 3.09
N VAL A 117 -7.88 8.05 3.09
CA VAL A 117 -8.35 8.68 1.86
C VAL A 117 -7.21 9.42 1.16
N LYS A 118 -6.32 10.06 1.94
CA LYS A 118 -5.12 10.69 1.39
C LYS A 118 -4.17 9.66 0.79
N SER A 119 -3.88 8.57 1.50
CA SER A 119 -3.03 7.49 0.97
C SER A 119 -3.61 6.90 -0.31
N ALA A 120 -4.91 6.61 -0.35
CA ALA A 120 -5.54 6.08 -1.58
C ALA A 120 -5.41 7.04 -2.79
N ASP A 121 -5.43 8.35 -2.55
CA ASP A 121 -5.19 9.38 -3.58
C ASP A 121 -3.73 9.38 -4.07
N GLU A 122 -2.78 9.27 -3.14
CA GLU A 122 -1.35 9.18 -3.43
C GLU A 122 -1.02 7.91 -4.24
N GLU A 123 -1.55 6.74 -3.85
CA GLU A 123 -1.38 5.50 -4.63
C GLU A 123 -2.04 5.56 -6.00
N SER A 124 -3.14 6.31 -6.10
CA SER A 124 -3.78 6.54 -7.41
C SER A 124 -2.85 7.33 -8.33
N LYS A 125 -2.14 8.33 -7.80
CA LYS A 125 -1.10 9.04 -8.54
C LYS A 125 0.10 8.13 -8.85
N HIS A 126 0.57 7.33 -7.90
CA HIS A 126 1.70 6.42 -8.09
C HIS A 126 1.45 5.43 -9.22
N PHE A 127 0.29 4.78 -9.21
CA PHE A 127 -0.12 3.86 -10.28
C PHE A 127 -0.07 4.55 -11.65
N ASN A 128 -0.62 5.77 -11.75
CA ASN A 128 -0.66 6.52 -12.99
C ASN A 128 0.75 6.93 -13.47
N LEU A 129 1.63 7.39 -12.57
CA LEU A 129 3.03 7.71 -12.89
C LEU A 129 3.75 6.50 -13.50
N VAL A 130 3.58 5.31 -12.91
CA VAL A 130 4.25 4.10 -13.37
C VAL A 130 3.65 3.60 -14.70
N CYS A 131 2.34 3.70 -14.87
CA CYS A 131 1.69 3.35 -16.14
C CYS A 131 2.14 4.27 -17.28
N ASP A 132 2.25 5.58 -17.04
CA ASP A 132 2.76 6.53 -18.04
C ASP A 132 4.20 6.19 -18.44
N ARG A 133 5.04 5.77 -17.48
CA ARG A 133 6.40 5.28 -17.78
C ARG A 133 6.40 4.00 -18.59
N LEU A 134 5.54 3.03 -18.28
CA LEU A 134 5.39 1.78 -19.06
C LEU A 134 5.00 2.07 -20.50
N GLU A 135 4.02 2.95 -20.71
CA GLU A 135 3.53 3.36 -22.03
C GLU A 135 4.63 4.06 -22.84
N ALA A 136 5.40 4.96 -22.22
CA ALA A 136 6.56 5.60 -22.86
C ALA A 136 7.65 4.59 -23.25
N MET A 137 7.72 3.44 -22.58
CA MET A 137 8.63 2.35 -22.90
C MET A 137 8.02 1.33 -23.89
N GLY A 138 6.83 1.58 -24.44
CA GLY A 138 6.14 0.67 -25.36
C GLY A 138 5.69 -0.62 -24.68
N SER A 139 5.16 -0.52 -23.46
CA SER A 139 4.49 -1.58 -22.70
C SER A 139 3.26 -0.97 -22.01
N PHE A 140 2.55 -1.74 -21.19
CA PHE A 140 1.37 -1.26 -20.46
C PHE A 140 1.11 -2.16 -19.25
N TYR A 141 0.34 -1.66 -18.28
CA TYR A 141 -0.11 -2.50 -17.17
C TYR A 141 -1.01 -3.61 -17.69
N GLY A 142 -0.57 -4.86 -17.49
CA GLY A 142 -1.21 -6.06 -18.06
C GLY A 142 -0.45 -6.72 -19.22
N ASP A 143 0.62 -6.12 -19.73
CA ASP A 143 1.47 -6.68 -20.79
C ASP A 143 2.30 -7.89 -20.32
N LEU A 144 2.60 -7.93 -19.02
CA LEU A 144 3.34 -9.00 -18.35
C LEU A 144 2.46 -9.68 -17.28
N PRO A 145 2.76 -10.93 -16.89
CA PRO A 145 2.12 -11.56 -15.75
C PRO A 145 2.53 -10.86 -14.43
N ALA A 146 1.64 -10.90 -13.45
CA ALA A 146 1.89 -10.43 -12.10
C ALA A 146 1.70 -11.58 -11.09
N HIS A 147 2.03 -11.33 -9.82
CA HIS A 147 1.87 -12.36 -8.81
C HIS A 147 0.43 -12.36 -8.24
N ALA A 148 -0.09 -13.49 -7.79
CA ALA A 148 -1.46 -13.57 -7.24
C ALA A 148 -1.59 -13.19 -5.74
N GLY A 149 -0.48 -12.93 -5.04
CA GLY A 149 -0.46 -12.97 -3.56
C GLY A 149 -0.65 -11.65 -2.79
N MET A 150 -0.75 -10.50 -3.46
CA MET A 150 -0.76 -9.17 -2.77
C MET A 150 -1.98 -9.00 -1.86
N TRP A 151 -3.15 -9.49 -2.31
CA TRP A 151 -4.41 -9.26 -1.60
C TRP A 151 -4.63 -10.19 -0.40
N ARG A 152 -3.87 -11.29 -0.30
CA ARG A 152 -4.09 -12.32 0.73
C ARG A 152 -4.01 -11.76 2.16
N ALA A 153 -3.09 -10.83 2.41
CA ALA A 153 -2.97 -10.18 3.71
C ALA A 153 -4.24 -9.40 4.09
N ALA A 154 -4.93 -8.81 3.12
CA ALA A 154 -6.20 -8.11 3.35
C ALA A 154 -7.32 -9.10 3.70
N GLU A 155 -7.38 -10.24 3.01
CA GLU A 155 -8.35 -11.32 3.29
C GLU A 155 -8.12 -11.93 4.69
N ASP A 156 -6.88 -12.28 5.00
CA ASP A 156 -6.49 -12.91 6.27
C ASP A 156 -6.75 -11.98 7.48
N THR A 157 -6.83 -10.66 7.25
CA THR A 157 -7.06 -9.63 8.28
C THR A 157 -8.40 -8.90 8.14
N ALA A 158 -9.32 -9.41 7.33
CA ALA A 158 -10.56 -8.71 6.98
C ALA A 158 -11.49 -8.42 8.17
N GLU A 159 -11.36 -9.16 9.27
CA GLU A 159 -12.20 -9.02 10.46
C GLU A 159 -11.46 -8.40 11.65
N ASP A 160 -10.22 -7.97 11.47
CA ASP A 160 -9.36 -7.49 12.56
C ASP A 160 -8.54 -6.27 12.13
N ILE A 161 -8.98 -5.08 12.57
CA ILE A 161 -8.33 -3.81 12.25
C ILE A 161 -6.89 -3.73 12.78
N MET A 162 -6.61 -4.33 13.94
CA MET A 162 -5.26 -4.32 14.53
C MET A 162 -4.31 -5.12 13.65
N SER A 163 -4.75 -6.32 13.26
CA SER A 163 -4.01 -7.15 12.30
C SER A 163 -3.87 -6.48 10.95
N ARG A 164 -4.92 -5.80 10.46
CA ARG A 164 -4.86 -5.07 9.18
C ARG A 164 -3.79 -3.99 9.22
N LEU A 165 -3.76 -3.16 10.26
CA LEU A 165 -2.77 -2.10 10.43
C LEU A 165 -1.35 -2.65 10.62
N ALA A 166 -1.18 -3.73 11.39
CA ALA A 166 0.13 -4.34 11.59
C ALA A 166 0.69 -4.98 10.30
N VAL A 167 -0.14 -5.71 9.55
CA VAL A 167 0.34 -6.49 8.41
C VAL A 167 0.46 -5.64 7.15
N VAL A 168 -0.51 -4.78 6.86
CA VAL A 168 -0.54 -4.07 5.58
C VAL A 168 0.37 -2.82 5.62
N PRO A 169 0.01 -1.70 6.27
CA PRO A 169 0.84 -0.50 6.21
C PRO A 169 2.16 -0.63 6.99
N MET A 170 2.21 -1.37 8.10
CA MET A 170 3.46 -1.46 8.88
C MET A 170 4.45 -2.52 8.38
N VAL A 171 4.04 -3.51 7.58
CA VAL A 171 4.94 -4.55 7.03
C VAL A 171 5.01 -4.52 5.51
N LEU A 172 3.87 -4.55 4.81
CA LEU A 172 3.86 -4.58 3.35
C LEU A 172 4.31 -3.23 2.76
N GLU A 173 3.74 -2.10 3.20
CA GLU A 173 4.16 -0.78 2.70
C GLU A 173 5.57 -0.42 3.17
N ALA A 174 5.94 -0.82 4.39
CA ALA A 174 7.31 -0.66 4.89
C ALA A 174 8.36 -1.38 4.02
N ARG A 175 7.96 -2.37 3.21
CA ARG A 175 8.85 -3.00 2.24
C ARG A 175 9.25 -2.03 1.12
N GLY A 176 8.37 -1.12 0.71
CA GLY A 176 8.65 -0.07 -0.26
C GLY A 176 9.84 0.80 0.16
N LEU A 177 9.90 1.16 1.44
CA LEU A 177 10.99 1.95 2.03
C LEU A 177 12.37 1.28 1.89
N ASP A 178 12.39 -0.05 1.91
CA ASP A 178 13.63 -0.83 1.85
C ASP A 178 14.12 -1.03 0.41
N VAL A 179 13.21 -1.24 -0.53
CA VAL A 179 13.55 -1.74 -1.88
C VAL A 179 13.58 -0.65 -2.95
N THR A 180 12.77 0.41 -2.80
CA THR A 180 12.65 1.49 -3.79
C THR A 180 13.97 2.22 -4.05
N PRO A 181 14.85 2.49 -3.07
CA PRO A 181 16.17 3.08 -3.34
C PRO A 181 17.01 2.27 -4.33
N GLY A 182 16.96 0.93 -4.22
CA GLY A 182 17.64 0.03 -5.16
C GLY A 182 17.03 0.08 -6.56
N MET A 183 15.71 0.23 -6.65
CA MET A 183 15.00 0.41 -7.93
C MET A 183 15.36 1.74 -8.58
N ILE A 184 15.38 2.85 -7.84
CA ILE A 184 15.85 4.15 -8.32
C ILE A 184 17.26 4.02 -8.91
N LYS A 185 18.17 3.33 -8.20
CA LYS A 185 19.55 3.14 -8.68
C LYS A 185 19.63 2.39 -10.01
N ILE A 186 18.74 1.42 -10.25
CA ILE A 186 18.66 0.69 -11.53
C ILE A 186 18.36 1.66 -12.68
N PHE A 187 17.40 2.58 -12.50
CA PHE A 187 17.02 3.54 -13.55
C PHE A 187 18.00 4.70 -13.71
N GLN A 188 18.66 5.13 -12.62
CA GLN A 188 19.79 6.06 -12.70
C GLN A 188 20.93 5.48 -13.56
N ASN A 189 21.31 4.22 -13.33
CA ASN A 189 22.35 3.55 -14.12
C ASN A 189 21.95 3.36 -15.59
N ALA A 190 20.64 3.23 -15.85
CA ALA A 190 20.08 3.18 -17.19
C ALA A 190 19.93 4.56 -17.87
N LYS A 191 20.24 5.66 -17.14
CA LYS A 191 20.11 7.04 -17.61
C LYS A 191 18.68 7.39 -18.04
N ASP A 192 17.70 6.97 -17.25
CA ASP A 192 16.26 7.23 -17.43
C ASP A 192 15.76 8.20 -16.35
N PRO A 193 15.99 9.52 -16.52
CA PRO A 193 15.68 10.51 -15.49
C PRO A 193 14.18 10.64 -15.23
N GLU A 194 13.33 10.37 -16.22
CA GLU A 194 11.87 10.46 -16.06
C GLU A 194 11.34 9.35 -15.15
N THR A 195 11.86 8.12 -15.29
CA THR A 195 11.49 7.03 -14.37
C THR A 195 12.07 7.25 -12.97
N VAL A 196 13.28 7.80 -12.86
CA VAL A 196 13.86 8.18 -11.56
C VAL A 196 12.97 9.20 -10.84
N ALA A 197 12.54 10.25 -11.52
CA ALA A 197 11.66 11.27 -10.95
C ALA A 197 10.32 10.67 -10.47
N ALA A 198 9.72 9.76 -11.23
CA ALA A 198 8.50 9.07 -10.83
C ALA A 198 8.70 8.24 -9.54
N LEU A 199 9.78 7.46 -9.47
CA LEU A 199 10.07 6.63 -8.30
C LEU A 199 10.47 7.46 -7.06
N GLU A 200 11.10 8.61 -7.25
CA GLU A 200 11.42 9.53 -6.15
C GLU A 200 10.17 10.18 -5.55
N VAL A 201 9.15 10.49 -6.37
CA VAL A 201 7.83 10.93 -5.87
C VAL A 201 7.19 9.84 -5.02
N ILE A 202 7.12 8.61 -5.54
CA ILE A 202 6.56 7.46 -4.82
C ILE A 202 7.27 7.28 -3.47
N TYR A 203 8.59 7.18 -3.50
CA TYR A 203 9.40 6.97 -2.29
C TYR A 203 9.24 8.06 -1.23
N ALA A 204 9.02 9.31 -1.64
CA ALA A 204 8.83 10.42 -0.70
C ALA A 204 7.50 10.34 0.05
N GLU A 205 6.46 9.75 -0.55
CA GLU A 205 5.11 9.69 0.02
C GLU A 205 4.88 8.43 0.85
N GLU A 206 5.55 7.33 0.50
CA GLU A 206 5.52 6.03 1.19
C GLU A 206 5.78 6.08 2.70
N VAL A 207 6.66 6.99 3.14
CA VAL A 207 6.92 7.19 4.58
C VAL A 207 5.64 7.57 5.32
N GLY A 208 4.79 8.38 4.69
CA GLY A 208 3.50 8.80 5.26
C GLY A 208 2.54 7.63 5.44
N HIS A 209 2.49 6.69 4.50
CA HIS A 209 1.56 5.56 4.53
C HIS A 209 1.90 4.59 5.65
N VAL A 210 3.19 4.28 5.79
CA VAL A 210 3.71 3.49 6.93
C VAL A 210 3.45 4.22 8.25
N ALA A 211 3.66 5.53 8.30
CA ALA A 211 3.42 6.35 9.48
C ALA A 211 1.94 6.35 9.91
N TYR A 212 1.00 6.36 8.97
CA TYR A 212 -0.42 6.25 9.28
C TYR A 212 -0.74 4.89 9.88
N GLY A 213 -0.16 3.81 9.35
CA GLY A 213 -0.24 2.48 9.96
C GLY A 213 0.22 2.47 11.42
N ALA A 214 1.44 2.93 11.67
CA ALA A 214 2.02 2.99 13.01
C ALA A 214 1.19 3.87 13.96
N LYS A 215 0.75 5.05 13.50
CA LYS A 215 -0.08 5.98 14.27
C LYS A 215 -1.37 5.32 14.75
N TRP A 216 -2.14 4.71 13.85
CA TRP A 216 -3.45 4.15 14.20
C TRP A 216 -3.34 2.84 14.97
N PHE A 217 -2.30 2.06 14.72
CA PHE A 217 -1.99 0.88 15.51
C PHE A 217 -1.66 1.25 16.97
N ASN A 218 -0.79 2.26 17.19
CA ASN A 218 -0.47 2.75 18.52
C ASN A 218 -1.68 3.41 19.21
N PHE A 219 -2.53 4.12 18.47
CA PHE A 219 -3.77 4.69 19.01
C PHE A 219 -4.68 3.59 19.58
N LEU A 220 -4.88 2.50 18.84
CA LEU A 220 -5.71 1.39 19.28
C LEU A 220 -5.06 0.59 20.43
N CYS A 221 -3.74 0.38 20.40
CA CYS A 221 -3.02 -0.21 21.53
C CYS A 221 -3.22 0.62 22.81
N GLY A 222 -3.07 1.95 22.72
CA GLY A 222 -3.30 2.87 23.84
C GLY A 222 -4.75 2.81 24.35
N ARG A 223 -5.73 2.71 23.45
CA ARG A 223 -7.15 2.55 23.81
C ARG A 223 -7.43 1.23 24.55
N GLN A 224 -6.67 0.18 24.25
CA GLN A 224 -6.84 -1.16 24.83
C GLN A 224 -5.87 -1.46 25.99
N GLY A 225 -4.93 -0.57 26.29
CA GLY A 225 -3.91 -0.78 27.32
C GLY A 225 -2.88 -1.86 26.97
N LEU A 226 -2.60 -2.04 25.66
CA LEU A 226 -1.65 -3.02 25.14
C LEU A 226 -0.28 -2.38 24.91
N ASP A 227 0.79 -3.17 25.06
CA ASP A 227 2.13 -2.79 24.59
C ASP A 227 2.18 -2.95 23.06
N PRO A 228 2.44 -1.87 22.29
CA PRO A 228 2.40 -1.94 20.84
C PRO A 228 3.40 -2.93 20.23
N LYS A 229 4.59 -3.08 20.81
CA LYS A 229 5.62 -3.97 20.27
C LYS A 229 5.23 -5.42 20.48
N ASP A 230 4.78 -5.78 21.69
CA ASP A 230 4.39 -7.16 22.00
C ASP A 230 3.15 -7.58 21.18
N GLU A 231 2.17 -6.67 21.04
CA GLU A 231 0.99 -6.90 20.20
C GLU A 231 1.39 -7.07 18.73
N PHE A 232 2.21 -6.15 18.20
CA PHE A 232 2.70 -6.23 16.82
C PHE A 232 3.40 -7.57 16.54
N HIS A 233 4.32 -8.00 17.42
CA HIS A 233 5.00 -9.28 17.29
C HIS A 233 4.03 -10.47 17.29
N GLY A 234 3.02 -10.44 18.16
CA GLY A 234 1.97 -11.47 18.21
C GLY A 234 1.19 -11.58 16.89
N LEU A 235 0.78 -10.43 16.35
CA LEU A 235 0.02 -10.34 15.10
C LEU A 235 0.84 -10.77 13.88
N ILE A 236 2.10 -10.34 13.77
CA ILE A 236 2.96 -10.76 12.65
C ILE A 236 3.22 -12.27 12.69
N ARG A 237 3.48 -12.87 13.86
CA ARG A 237 3.65 -14.33 13.95
C ARG A 237 2.39 -15.10 13.55
N ARG A 238 1.21 -14.53 13.79
CA ARG A 238 -0.08 -15.15 13.47
C ARG A 238 -0.45 -15.00 11.98
N TYR A 239 -0.34 -13.80 11.44
CA TYR A 239 -0.89 -13.45 10.11
C TYR A 239 0.18 -13.30 9.03
N PHE A 240 1.46 -13.24 9.40
CA PHE A 240 2.57 -13.10 8.47
C PHE A 240 3.73 -14.04 8.84
N PRO A 241 3.51 -15.38 8.82
CA PRO A 241 4.45 -16.37 9.34
C PRO A 241 5.80 -16.42 8.59
N GLY A 242 5.90 -15.76 7.44
CA GLY A 242 7.15 -15.61 6.69
C GLY A 242 8.12 -14.57 7.28
N GLY A 243 7.70 -13.85 8.34
CA GLY A 243 8.52 -12.87 9.05
C GLY A 243 8.84 -11.62 8.22
N THR A 244 9.56 -10.69 8.84
CA THR A 244 10.13 -9.53 8.14
C THR A 244 11.46 -9.95 7.49
N LYS A 245 11.86 -9.31 6.39
CA LYS A 245 13.09 -9.70 5.68
C LYS A 245 13.96 -8.51 5.33
N PRO A 246 15.27 -8.54 5.66
CA PRO A 246 16.19 -7.50 5.25
C PRO A 246 16.38 -7.46 3.72
N PRO A 247 17.04 -6.42 3.17
CA PRO A 247 17.54 -5.23 3.89
C PRO A 247 16.39 -4.41 4.49
N PHE A 248 16.67 -3.72 5.59
CA PHE A 248 15.76 -2.73 6.18
C PHE A 248 16.37 -1.34 6.03
N ASN A 249 15.53 -0.36 5.72
CA ASN A 249 15.90 1.04 5.75
C ASN A 249 15.56 1.60 7.14
N ASP A 250 16.46 1.38 8.10
CA ASP A 250 16.22 1.71 9.51
C ASP A 250 15.88 3.20 9.70
N GLU A 251 16.53 4.10 8.97
CA GLU A 251 16.29 5.55 9.00
C GLU A 251 14.86 5.88 8.56
N LYS A 252 14.42 5.39 7.39
CA LYS A 252 13.06 5.68 6.88
C LYS A 252 11.96 5.00 7.69
N ARG A 253 12.21 3.78 8.17
CA ARG A 253 11.27 3.10 9.07
C ARG A 253 11.12 3.87 10.39
N ALA A 254 12.21 4.40 10.94
CA ALA A 254 12.16 5.25 12.13
C ALA A 254 11.43 6.58 11.88
N GLU A 255 11.61 7.23 10.73
CA GLU A 255 10.81 8.41 10.32
C GLU A 255 9.31 8.10 10.28
N ALA A 256 8.94 6.88 9.88
CA ALA A 256 7.56 6.39 9.89
C ALA A 256 7.06 5.93 11.27
N GLY A 257 7.85 6.08 12.35
CA GLY A 257 7.46 5.64 13.69
C GLY A 257 7.54 4.13 13.91
N LEU A 258 8.34 3.42 13.09
CA LEU A 258 8.60 1.99 13.21
C LEU A 258 10.07 1.77 13.61
N PRO A 259 10.39 1.74 14.91
CA PRO A 259 11.75 1.51 15.39
C PRO A 259 12.25 0.06 15.16
N PRO A 260 13.57 -0.17 15.16
CA PRO A 260 14.20 -1.48 14.94
C PRO A 260 13.61 -2.66 15.71
N ASP A 261 13.18 -2.46 16.96
CA ASP A 261 12.64 -3.50 17.83
C ASP A 261 11.26 -4.04 17.38
N PHE A 262 10.56 -3.35 16.49
CA PHE A 262 9.34 -3.87 15.87
C PHE A 262 9.64 -5.00 14.88
N TYR A 263 10.69 -4.88 14.06
CA TYR A 263 10.88 -5.77 12.90
C TYR A 263 12.14 -6.63 12.95
N TRP A 264 13.25 -6.20 13.54
CA TRP A 264 14.45 -7.05 13.62
C TRP A 264 14.22 -8.35 14.40
N PRO A 265 13.47 -8.38 15.53
CA PRO A 265 13.16 -9.63 16.23
C PRO A 265 12.27 -10.61 15.46
N LEU A 266 11.70 -10.16 14.35
CA LEU A 266 10.81 -10.93 13.47
C LEU A 266 11.51 -11.35 12.17
N ALA A 267 12.80 -10.99 12.02
CA ALA A 267 13.61 -11.41 10.90
C ALA A 267 14.29 -12.75 11.19
N ASP A 268 14.44 -13.57 10.15
CA ASP A 268 15.20 -14.83 10.22
C ASP A 268 16.73 -14.61 10.33
N GLU A 269 17.17 -13.35 10.31
CA GLU A 269 18.57 -12.92 10.32
C GLU A 269 18.82 -11.90 11.46
N LEU A 270 20.03 -11.88 12.01
CA LEU A 270 20.41 -10.92 13.05
C LEU A 270 20.63 -9.51 12.47
N PRO A 271 20.34 -8.44 13.24
CA PRO A 271 20.71 -7.08 12.85
C PRO A 271 22.21 -6.97 12.59
N PRO A 272 22.66 -6.08 11.68
CA PRO A 272 24.07 -5.78 11.50
C PRO A 272 24.69 -5.46 12.86
N ALA A 273 25.89 -5.98 13.12
CA ALA A 273 26.63 -5.56 14.29
C ALA A 273 26.89 -4.05 14.15
N TRP A 274 26.22 -3.26 14.98
CA TRP A 274 26.30 -1.80 15.08
C TRP A 274 25.53 -1.02 13.99
N SER A 275 24.31 -0.58 14.33
CA SER A 275 23.60 0.57 13.76
C SER A 275 23.62 1.72 14.76
#